data_AF-A0A3T2GPI4-F1
#
_entry.id   AF-A0A3T2GPI4-F1
#
_cell.length_a   1.000
_cell.length_b   1.000
_cell.length_c   1.000
_cell.angle_alpha   90.00
_cell.angle_beta   90.00
_cell.angle_gamma   90.00
#
_symmetry.space_group_name_H-M   'P 1'
#
loop_
_entity.id
_entity.type
_entity.pdbx_description
1 polymer ?
#
loop_
_entity_poly.entity_id
_entity_poly.type
_entity_poly.pdbx_seq_one_letter_code
_entity_poly.pdbx_strand_id
1 'polypeptide(L)' 'MKRIILTSILIVWTILCIYMSISMVSSNTGIAFPIWLHIILLICFLATGIVNVKKKEYLWSAMLFEGVLVVLLSLIIVLV' A
#
# COMPACT_ATOMS: atom_id res chain seq x y z
N MET A 1 -7.37 24.36 5.90
CA MET A 1 -7.09 24.00 4.49
C MET A 1 -6.12 22.83 4.34
N LYS A 2 -4.87 22.89 4.85
CA LYS A 2 -3.88 21.79 4.70
C LYS A 2 -4.37 20.41 5.16
N ARG A 3 -5.06 20.33 6.30
CA ARG A 3 -5.61 19.06 6.82
C ARG A 3 -6.68 18.46 5.89
N ILE A 4 -7.60 19.27 5.36
CA ILE A 4 -8.70 18.83 4.49
C ILE A 4 -8.16 18.25 3.17
N ILE A 5 -7.13 18.89 2.61
CA ILE A 5 -6.45 18.40 1.41
C ILE A 5 -5.79 17.04 1.69
N LEU A 6 -5.10 16.91 2.82
CA LEU A 6 -4.46 15.66 3.24
C LEU A 6 -5.46 14.51 3.47
N THR A 7 -6.60 14.77 4.13
CA THR A 7 -7.64 13.75 4.27
C THR A 7 -8.28 13.38 2.94
N SER A 8 -8.48 14.35 2.04
CA SER A 8 -9.00 14.07 0.70
C SER A 8 -8.05 13.17 -0.10
N ILE A 9 -6.74 13.43 -0.05
CA ILE A 9 -5.73 12.58 -0.70
C ILE A 9 -5.77 11.17 -0.11
N LEU A 10 -5.91 11.03 1.21
CA LEU A 10 -6.00 9.73 1.87
C LEU A 10 -7.23 8.94 1.39
N ILE A 11 -8.39 9.59 1.29
CA ILE A 11 -9.62 8.92 0.80
C ILE A 11 -9.43 8.42 -0.64
N VAL A 12 -8.87 9.25 -1.52
CA VAL A 12 -8.62 8.85 -2.92
C VAL A 12 -7.62 7.69 -2.98
N TRP A 13 -6.58 7.73 -2.16
CA TRP A 13 -5.59 6.66 -2.06
C TRP A 13 -6.21 5.33 -1.59
N THR A 14 -7.03 5.36 -0.54
CA THR A 14 -7.73 4.18 -0.03
C THR A 14 -8.65 3.57 -1.08
N ILE A 15 -9.42 4.39 -1.81
CA ILE A 15 -10.30 3.91 -2.89
C ILE A 15 -9.48 3.21 -3.98
N LEU A 16 -8.32 3.77 -4.34
CA LEU A 16 -7.44 3.21 -5.36
C LEU A 16 -6.84 1.87 -4.90
N CYS A 17 -6.44 1.75 -3.63
CA CYS A 17 -5.96 0.50 -3.04
C CYS A 17 -7.04 -0.59 -3.03
N ILE A 18 -8.29 -0.23 -2.69
CA ILE A 18 -9.44 -1.14 -2.72
C ILE A 18 -9.71 -1.61 -4.14
N TYR A 19 -9.75 -0.68 -5.11
CA TYR A 19 -9.98 -1.00 -6.52
C TYR A 19 -8.91 -1.94 -7.07
N MET A 20 -7.63 -1.65 -6.81
CA MET A 20 -6.52 -2.53 -7.19
C MET A 20 -6.65 -3.92 -6.56
N SER A 21 -6.98 -3.99 -5.26
CA SER A 21 -7.15 -5.27 -4.56
C SER A 21 -8.27 -6.11 -5.17
N ILE A 22 -9.44 -5.52 -5.44
CA ILE A 22 -10.56 -6.20 -6.09
C ILE A 22 -10.17 -6.67 -7.49
N SER A 23 -9.50 -5.81 -8.27
CA SER A 23 -9.05 -6.17 -9.62
C SER A 23 -8.11 -7.38 -9.58
N MET A 24 -7.11 -7.39 -8.69
CA MET A 24 -6.15 -8.49 -8.58
C MET A 24 -6.81 -9.82 -8.22
N VAL A 25 -7.77 -9.80 -7.29
CA VAL A 25 -8.53 -10.99 -6.89
C VAL A 25 -9.43 -11.48 -8.03
N SER A 26 -10.07 -10.57 -8.76
CA SER A 26 -10.97 -10.92 -9.87
C SER A 26 -10.20 -11.51 -11.07
N SER A 27 -9.03 -10.94 -11.38
CA SER A 27 -8.23 -11.39 -12.52
C SER A 27 -7.25 -12.52 -12.19
N ASN A 28 -7.10 -12.92 -10.92
CA ASN A 28 -6.03 -13.82 -10.46
C ASN A 28 -4.64 -13.40 -10.95
N THR A 29 -4.42 -12.08 -11.07
CA THR A 29 -3.12 -11.53 -11.43
C THR A 29 -2.70 -10.53 -10.37
N GLY A 30 -1.56 -10.79 -9.72
CA GLY A 30 -0.92 -9.78 -8.87
C GLY A 30 -0.33 -8.62 -9.68
N ILE A 31 0.34 -7.71 -8.98
CA ILE A 31 1.16 -6.67 -9.59
C ILE A 31 2.23 -7.33 -10.44
N ALA A 32 2.39 -6.87 -11.68
CA ALA A 32 3.36 -7.40 -12.66
C ALA A 32 4.82 -7.02 -12.34
N PHE A 33 5.26 -7.27 -11.10
CA PHE A 33 6.64 -7.15 -10.66
C PHE A 33 7.20 -8.53 -10.28
N PRO A 34 8.50 -8.78 -10.44
CA PRO A 34 9.13 -9.98 -9.92
C PRO A 34 9.00 -10.05 -8.39
N ILE A 35 8.99 -11.28 -7.85
CA ILE A 35 8.82 -11.56 -6.41
C ILE A 35 9.87 -10.81 -5.56
N TRP A 36 11.11 -10.74 -6.03
CA TRP A 36 12.20 -10.01 -5.36
C TRP A 36 11.88 -8.53 -5.17
N LEU A 37 11.23 -7.88 -6.15
CA LEU A 37 10.83 -6.48 -6.04
C LEU A 37 9.70 -6.28 -5.02
N HIS A 38 8.76 -7.22 -4.92
CA HIS A 38 7.72 -7.17 -3.90
C HIS A 38 8.30 -7.20 -2.48
N ILE A 39 9.31 -8.04 -2.24
CA ILE A 39 9.99 -8.13 -0.93
C ILE A 39 10.70 -6.80 -0.60
N ILE A 40 11.40 -6.20 -1.57
CA ILE A 40 12.05 -4.91 -1.39
C ILE A 40 11.02 -3.82 -1.08
N LEU A 41 9.91 -3.78 -1.82
CA LEU A 41 8.80 -2.84 -1.59
C LEU A 41 8.21 -2.99 -0.18
N LEU A 42 7.99 -4.23 0.29
CA LEU A 42 7.51 -4.49 1.64
C LEU A 42 8.46 -3.90 2.68
N ILE A 43 9.76 -4.20 2.58
CA ILE A 43 10.77 -3.69 3.52
C ILE A 43 10.79 -2.15 3.49
N CYS A 44 10.76 -1.55 2.31
CA CYS A 44 10.76 -0.09 2.15
C CYS A 44 9.52 0.57 2.77
N PHE A 45 8.33 0.03 2.52
CA PHE A 45 7.08 0.57 3.09
C PHE A 45 7.02 0.39 4.60
N LEU A 46 7.46 -0.76 5.12
CA LEU A 46 7.54 -1.01 6.56
C LEU A 46 8.55 -0.07 7.24
N ALA A 47 9.77 0.04 6.70
CA ALA A 47 10.80 0.89 7.27
C ALA A 47 10.38 2.37 7.27
N THR A 48 9.87 2.85 6.14
CA THR A 48 9.39 4.24 6.00
C THR A 48 8.15 4.50 6.86
N GLY A 49 7.24 3.52 6.94
CA GLY A 49 6.06 3.57 7.81
C GLY A 49 6.47 3.75 9.28
N ILE A 50 7.39 2.92 9.78
CA ILE A 50 7.89 3.00 11.16
C ILE A 50 8.55 4.37 11.43
N VAL A 51 9.35 4.89 10.50
CA VAL A 51 9.96 6.22 10.62
C VAL A 51 8.88 7.31 10.71
N ASN A 52 7.84 7.22 9.90
CA ASN A 52 6.74 8.20 9.89
C ASN A 52 5.88 8.13 11.16
N VAL A 53 5.66 6.92 11.71
CA VAL A 53 5.01 6.77 13.04
C VAL A 53 5.82 7.47 14.12
N LYS A 54 7.15 7.30 14.13
CA LYS A 54 8.04 7.97 15.11
C LYS A 54 7.99 9.50 14.98
N LYS A 55 7.82 10.02 13.76
CA LYS A 55 7.65 11.45 13.48
C LYS A 55 6.23 11.98 13.76
N LYS A 56 5.31 11.14 14.24
CA LYS A 56 3.87 11.45 14.43
C LYS A 56 3.16 11.83 13.13
N GLU A 57 3.68 11.39 11.99
CA GLU A 57 3.11 11.60 10.65
C GLU A 57 2.14 10.45 10.31
N TYR A 58 1.08 10.31 11.11
CA TYR A 58 0.18 9.16 11.06
C TYR A 58 -0.53 8.97 9.72
N LEU A 59 -0.85 10.06 9.01
CA LEU A 59 -1.52 9.97 7.69
C LEU A 59 -0.61 9.32 6.63
N TRP A 60 0.66 9.71 6.60
CA TRP A 60 1.64 9.10 5.68
C TRP A 60 1.92 7.64 6.05
N SER A 61 1.96 7.34 7.36
CA SER A 61 2.09 5.95 7.79
C SER A 61 0.89 5.10 7.40
N ALA A 62 -0.33 5.64 7.45
CA ALA A 62 -1.53 4.93 7.05
C ALA A 62 -1.52 4.59 5.55
N MET A 63 -1.13 5.54 4.69
CA MET A 63 -0.99 5.30 3.25
C MET A 63 0.04 4.20 2.94
N LEU A 64 1.20 4.23 3.63
CA LEU A 64 2.23 3.21 3.46
C LEU A 64 1.76 1.83 3.94
N PHE A 65 0.98 1.79 5.03
CA PHE A 65 0.39 0.55 5.53
C PHE A 65 -0.60 -0.07 4.54
N GLU A 66 -1.45 0.74 3.90
CA GLU A 66 -2.31 0.25 2.80
C GLU A 66 -1.47 -0.28 1.63
N GLY A 67 -0.36 0.38 1.30
CA GLY A 67 0.61 -0.12 0.32
C GLY A 67 1.19 -1.49 0.68
N VAL A 68 1.52 -1.73 1.96
CA VAL A 68 1.96 -3.04 2.46
C VAL A 68 0.89 -4.11 2.23
N LEU A 69 -0.37 -3.80 2.53
CA LEU A 69 -1.49 -4.75 2.35
C LEU A 69 -1.67 -5.13 0.87
N VAL A 70 -1.61 -4.16 -0.03
CA VAL A 70 -1.74 -4.40 -1.48
C VAL A 70 -0.58 -5.26 -1.99
N VAL A 71 0.65 -4.98 -1.57
CA VAL A 71 1.83 -5.77 -1.97
C VAL A 71 1.77 -7.19 -1.40
N LEU A 72 1.29 -7.37 -0.16
CA LEU A 72 1.07 -8.69 0.44
C LEU A 72 0.01 -9.49 -0.32
N LEU A 73 -1.13 -8.87 -0.65
CA LEU A 73 -2.19 -9.50 -1.44
C LEU A 73 -1.67 -9.95 -2.80
N SER A 74 -0.91 -9.07 -3.48
CA SER A 74 -0.25 -9.40 -4.74
C SER A 74 0.69 -10.59 -4.60
N LEU A 75 1.50 -10.62 -3.53
CA LEU A 75 2.44 -11.72 -3.27
C LEU A 75 1.72 -13.05 -3.09
N ILE A 76 0.61 -13.06 -2.35
CA ILE A 76 -0.22 -14.25 -2.13
C ILE A 76 -0.77 -14.76 -3.47
N ILE A 77 -1.33 -13.87 -4.30
CA ILE A 77 -1.90 -14.25 -5.60
C ILE A 77 -0.83 -14.78 -6.58
N VAL A 78 0.39 -14.23 -6.53
CA VAL A 78 1.49 -14.68 -7.42
C VAL A 78 2.09 -16.03 -6.96
N LEU A 79 2.01 -16.34 -5.67
CA LEU A 79 2.57 -17.56 -5.09
C LEU A 79 1.60 -18.75 -5.07
N VAL A 80 0.29 -18.51 -5.16
CA VAL A 80 -0.79 -19.50 -5.18
C VAL A 80 -1.15 -19.86 -6.62
#